data_AF-A0A5M3XYB1-F1
#
_entry.id   AF-A0A5M3XYB1-F1
#
_cell.length_a   1.000
_cell.length_b   1.000
_cell.length_c   1.000
_cell.angle_alpha   90.00
_cell.angle_beta   90.00
_cell.angle_gamma   90.00
#
_symmetry.space_group_name_H-M   'P 1'
#
loop_
_entity.id
_entity.type
_entity.pdbx_description
1 polymer ?
#
loop_
_entity_poly.entity_id
_entity_poly.type
_entity_poly.pdbx_seq_one_letter_code
_entity_poly.pdbx_strand_id
1 'polypeptide(L)'
;MVDQVTICECFARDGLQHEETFLPTDTKIAVIDAIADAGFQRIEATSYSHPDHVPAFRDAGQVLAGLPRRTGVAYKATCPNPTAVRRALADAEAGFGADELSFLVSATESHTQRNLRTTRAGQWERVAEMARLADRRFTLVGVISVAFGCPFEGPVASDGVVADFERFAELGVDLVTIGDTTGLATPRTVAELFGRVLKDYPEVPAVAHFHNTRGTALANCVAALDAGCRHFDSALGGVGGHPKQITYGQGMTGNVATEDLVNAFESMGVATGLDIDLVTAASRRCEEALGRPLHSMVARAGWGLNVTKGEGQ
;
A
#
# COMPACT_ATOMS: atom_id res chain seq x y z
N MET A 1 -22.23 7.42 14.39
CA MET A 1 -21.21 6.45 13.97
C MET A 1 -19.87 7.03 14.36
N VAL A 2 -18.96 6.21 14.89
CA VAL A 2 -17.58 6.66 15.17
C VAL A 2 -16.91 6.92 13.82
N ASP A 3 -16.18 8.04 13.70
CA ASP A 3 -15.37 8.29 12.50
C ASP A 3 -14.21 7.29 12.51
N GLN A 4 -14.15 6.40 11.52
CA GLN A 4 -13.21 5.28 11.46
C GLN A 4 -12.54 5.20 10.09
N VAL A 5 -11.26 4.86 10.06
CA VAL A 5 -10.48 4.61 8.85
C VAL A 5 -10.06 3.14 8.74
N THR A 6 -9.78 2.71 7.52
CA THR A 6 -9.15 1.41 7.24
C THR A 6 -7.71 1.63 6.79
N ILE A 7 -6.77 0.97 7.48
CA ILE A 7 -5.35 0.98 7.13
C ILE A 7 -4.98 -0.36 6.47
N CYS A 8 -4.33 -0.31 5.32
CA CYS A 8 -3.70 -1.44 4.65
C CYS A 8 -2.21 -1.47 4.98
N GLU A 9 -1.77 -2.53 5.66
CA GLU A 9 -0.37 -2.68 6.04
C GLU A 9 0.46 -3.23 4.87
N CYS A 10 1.47 -2.47 4.45
CA CYS A 10 2.26 -2.71 3.24
C CYS A 10 3.69 -3.23 3.51
N PHE A 11 4.10 -3.45 4.76
CA PHE A 11 5.44 -3.94 5.11
C PHE A 11 5.86 -5.14 4.27
N ALA A 12 5.02 -6.17 4.18
CA ALA A 12 5.37 -7.46 3.56
C ALA A 12 5.51 -7.42 2.03
N ARG A 13 5.05 -6.34 1.37
CA ARG A 13 5.24 -6.11 -0.05
C ARG A 13 6.07 -4.86 -0.30
N ASP A 14 5.50 -3.67 -0.11
CA ASP A 14 6.20 -2.43 -0.45
C ASP A 14 7.42 -2.21 0.44
N GLY A 15 7.30 -2.54 1.73
CA GLY A 15 8.40 -2.48 2.69
C GLY A 15 9.59 -3.36 2.33
N LEU A 16 9.33 -4.61 1.95
CA LEU A 16 10.37 -5.59 1.61
C LEU A 16 10.97 -5.42 0.20
N GLN A 17 10.38 -4.59 -0.66
CA GLN A 17 10.75 -4.51 -2.07
C GLN A 17 12.19 -4.01 -2.31
N HIS A 18 12.78 -3.29 -1.35
CA HIS A 18 14.13 -2.73 -1.43
C HIS A 18 15.14 -3.46 -0.57
N GLU A 19 14.70 -4.44 0.22
CA GLU A 19 15.59 -5.25 1.03
C GLU A 19 16.50 -6.07 0.13
N GLU A 20 17.81 -5.92 0.34
CA GLU A 20 18.80 -6.66 -0.44
C GLU A 20 18.84 -8.14 -0.05
N THR A 21 18.54 -8.42 1.21
CA THR A 21 18.52 -9.75 1.78
C THR A 21 17.13 -10.35 1.64
N PHE A 22 17.06 -11.53 1.04
CA PHE A 22 15.82 -12.29 0.99
C PHE A 22 15.39 -12.67 2.42
N LEU A 23 14.22 -12.17 2.83
CA LEU A 23 13.60 -12.57 4.09
C LEU A 23 13.00 -13.98 3.93
N PRO A 24 13.32 -14.95 4.81
CA PRO A 24 12.79 -16.31 4.72
C PRO A 24 11.26 -16.34 4.75
N THR A 25 10.66 -17.29 4.02
CA THR A 25 9.21 -17.43 3.87
C THR A 25 8.49 -17.55 5.21
N ASP A 26 9.00 -18.39 6.13
CA ASP A 26 8.40 -18.57 7.46
C ASP A 26 8.45 -17.28 8.29
N THR A 27 9.51 -16.48 8.13
CA THR A 27 9.63 -15.17 8.78
C THR A 27 8.60 -14.18 8.22
N LYS A 28 8.41 -14.14 6.90
CA LYS A 28 7.35 -13.32 6.28
C LYS A 28 5.97 -13.71 6.79
N ILE A 29 5.68 -15.02 6.83
CA ILE A 29 4.40 -15.54 7.35
C ILE A 29 4.22 -15.08 8.79
N ALA A 30 5.20 -15.29 9.67
CA ALA A 30 5.10 -14.91 11.08
C ALA A 30 4.92 -13.40 11.33
N VAL A 31 5.48 -12.56 10.44
CA VAL A 31 5.30 -11.10 10.50
C VAL A 31 3.89 -10.71 10.04
N ILE A 32 3.43 -11.21 8.89
CA ILE A 32 2.08 -10.94 8.37
C ILE A 32 1.01 -11.46 9.34
N ASP A 33 1.26 -12.60 9.97
CA ASP A 33 0.38 -13.20 10.97
C ASP A 33 0.21 -12.29 12.19
N ALA A 34 1.32 -11.73 12.69
CA ALA A 34 1.30 -10.77 13.80
C ALA A 34 0.59 -9.46 13.42
N ILE A 35 0.78 -8.99 12.19
CA ILE A 35 0.06 -7.83 11.66
C ILE A 35 -1.44 -8.13 11.66
N ALA A 36 -1.86 -9.29 11.18
CA ALA A 36 -3.28 -9.65 11.16
C ALA A 36 -3.87 -9.78 12.58
N ASP A 37 -3.11 -10.28 13.55
CA ASP A 37 -3.53 -10.32 14.96
C ASP A 37 -3.73 -8.93 15.56
N ALA A 38 -2.99 -7.92 15.08
CA ALA A 38 -3.14 -6.53 15.52
C ALA A 38 -4.43 -5.85 15.02
N GLY A 39 -5.26 -6.55 14.24
CA GLY A 39 -6.58 -6.07 13.81
C GLY A 39 -6.64 -5.47 12.41
N PHE A 40 -5.57 -5.57 11.61
CA PHE A 40 -5.58 -5.05 10.24
C PHE A 40 -6.56 -5.84 9.37
N GLN A 41 -7.48 -5.12 8.74
CA GLN A 41 -8.46 -5.71 7.81
C GLN A 41 -7.87 -5.93 6.40
N ARG A 42 -6.81 -5.19 6.05
CA ARG A 42 -6.14 -5.28 4.75
C ARG A 42 -4.63 -5.36 4.96
N ILE A 43 -3.99 -6.33 4.33
CA ILE A 43 -2.54 -6.52 4.41
C ILE A 43 -2.01 -6.83 3.02
N GLU A 44 -1.09 -6.02 2.52
CA GLU A 44 -0.39 -6.29 1.28
C GLU A 44 0.71 -7.32 1.52
N ALA A 45 0.32 -8.59 1.41
CA ALA A 45 1.09 -9.74 1.86
C ALA A 45 2.25 -10.08 0.90
N THR A 46 2.11 -9.82 -0.40
CA THR A 46 3.15 -10.21 -1.39
C THR A 46 2.97 -9.57 -2.77
N SER A 47 3.84 -9.92 -3.71
CA SER A 47 3.72 -9.59 -5.14
C SER A 47 3.92 -10.81 -6.02
N TYR A 48 3.05 -11.00 -7.01
CA TYR A 48 3.24 -11.99 -8.09
C TYR A 48 4.17 -11.49 -9.20
N SER A 49 5.05 -10.54 -8.88
CA SER A 49 6.11 -10.08 -9.77
C SER A 49 7.01 -11.23 -10.23
N HIS A 50 7.68 -11.03 -11.37
CA HIS A 50 8.60 -12.03 -11.88
C HIS A 50 9.79 -12.17 -10.91
N PRO A 51 10.13 -13.39 -10.45
CA PRO A 51 11.16 -13.61 -9.44
C PRO A 51 12.54 -13.08 -9.88
N ASP A 52 12.86 -13.15 -11.18
CA ASP A 52 14.13 -12.62 -11.69
C ASP A 52 14.22 -11.08 -11.65
N HIS A 53 13.09 -10.39 -11.57
CA HIS A 53 13.04 -8.92 -11.53
C HIS A 53 12.87 -8.40 -10.12
N VAL A 54 12.10 -9.12 -9.29
CA VAL A 54 11.87 -8.81 -7.88
C VAL A 54 12.04 -10.07 -7.03
N PRO A 55 13.29 -10.48 -6.74
CA PRO A 55 13.59 -11.75 -6.05
C PRO A 55 13.01 -11.85 -4.65
N ALA A 56 12.73 -10.70 -4.01
CA ALA A 56 12.11 -10.62 -2.70
C ALA A 56 10.76 -11.37 -2.62
N PHE A 57 10.04 -11.52 -3.73
CA PHE A 57 8.70 -12.14 -3.77
C PHE A 57 8.63 -13.43 -4.58
N ARG A 58 9.77 -14.11 -4.78
CA ARG A 58 9.81 -15.40 -5.48
C ARG A 58 8.96 -16.49 -4.82
N ASP A 59 8.67 -16.33 -3.53
CA ASP A 59 7.91 -17.23 -2.66
C ASP A 59 6.45 -16.81 -2.44
N ALA A 60 5.90 -15.91 -3.28
CA ALA A 60 4.55 -15.35 -3.12
C ALA A 60 3.45 -16.39 -2.82
N GLY A 61 3.37 -17.46 -3.61
CA GLY A 61 2.38 -18.52 -3.40
C GLY A 61 2.62 -19.30 -2.11
N GLN A 62 3.88 -19.50 -1.71
CA GLN A 62 4.22 -20.20 -0.45
C GLN A 62 3.84 -19.36 0.78
N VAL A 63 4.08 -18.04 0.72
CA VAL A 63 3.62 -17.11 1.76
C VAL A 63 2.11 -17.19 1.89
N LEU A 64 1.36 -17.02 0.79
CA LEU A 64 -0.11 -17.03 0.82
C LEU A 64 -0.69 -18.38 1.24
N ALA A 65 -0.06 -19.49 0.89
CA ALA A 65 -0.45 -20.83 1.33
C ALA A 65 -0.22 -21.05 2.83
N GLY A 66 0.83 -20.44 3.40
CA GLY A 66 1.20 -20.59 4.80
C GLY A 66 0.47 -19.64 5.75
N LEU A 67 -0.26 -18.64 5.23
CA LEU A 67 -1.01 -17.70 6.05
C LEU A 67 -2.33 -18.29 6.53
N PRO A 68 -2.63 -18.24 7.83
CA PRO A 68 -3.94 -18.63 8.32
C PRO A 68 -4.99 -17.64 7.82
N ARG A 69 -6.11 -18.18 7.34
CA ARG A 69 -7.27 -17.40 6.90
C ARG A 69 -8.00 -16.88 8.14
N ARG A 70 -8.10 -15.56 8.28
CA ARG A 70 -8.83 -14.89 9.37
C ARG A 70 -10.10 -14.23 8.80
N THR A 71 -11.21 -14.35 9.53
CA THR A 71 -12.45 -13.68 9.13
C THR A 71 -12.26 -12.18 9.23
N GLY A 72 -12.60 -11.44 8.16
CA GLY A 72 -12.46 -9.98 8.12
C GLY A 72 -11.07 -9.46 7.75
N VAL A 73 -10.12 -10.33 7.38
CA VAL A 73 -8.79 -9.95 6.90
C VAL A 73 -8.64 -10.33 5.43
N ALA A 74 -8.30 -9.35 4.60
CA ALA A 74 -8.01 -9.51 3.19
C ALA A 74 -6.50 -9.44 2.94
N TYR A 75 -5.95 -10.50 2.32
CA TYR A 75 -4.56 -10.51 1.88
C TYR A 75 -4.48 -10.02 0.44
N LYS A 76 -3.85 -8.87 0.24
CA LYS A 76 -3.65 -8.22 -1.06
C LYS A 76 -2.32 -8.67 -1.68
N ALA A 77 -2.33 -8.93 -3.00
CA ALA A 77 -1.14 -9.23 -3.77
C ALA A 77 -1.01 -8.35 -5.02
N THR A 78 0.19 -7.85 -5.30
CA THR A 78 0.43 -7.02 -6.49
C THR A 78 0.61 -7.86 -7.76
N CYS A 79 -0.13 -7.53 -8.82
CA CYS A 79 -0.06 -8.19 -10.13
C CYS A 79 0.41 -7.20 -11.22
N PRO A 80 1.69 -7.25 -11.66
CA PRO A 80 2.19 -6.32 -12.66
C PRO A 80 1.79 -6.66 -14.11
N ASN A 81 1.25 -7.86 -14.38
CA ASN A 81 0.91 -8.33 -15.72
C ASN A 81 -0.09 -9.50 -15.72
N PRO A 82 -0.67 -9.87 -16.88
CA PRO A 82 -1.60 -11.01 -17.02
C PRO A 82 -1.08 -12.37 -16.52
N THR A 83 0.23 -12.62 -16.61
CA THR A 83 0.83 -13.86 -16.07
C THR A 83 0.75 -13.89 -14.55
N ALA A 84 0.91 -12.74 -13.88
CA ALA A 84 0.75 -12.62 -12.44
C ALA A 84 -0.69 -12.93 -12.00
N VAL A 85 -1.70 -12.45 -12.73
CA VAL A 85 -3.12 -12.77 -12.46
C VAL A 85 -3.40 -14.26 -12.65
N ARG A 86 -2.85 -14.89 -13.69
CA ARG A 86 -2.95 -16.35 -13.89
C ARG A 86 -2.35 -17.16 -12.74
N ARG A 87 -1.26 -16.69 -12.14
CA ARG A 87 -0.68 -17.31 -10.94
C ARG A 87 -1.61 -17.18 -9.74
N ALA A 88 -2.19 -15.99 -9.51
CA ALA A 88 -3.16 -15.79 -8.44
C ALA A 88 -4.41 -16.68 -8.61
N LEU A 89 -4.90 -16.85 -9.84
CA LEU A 89 -6.01 -17.77 -10.15
C LEU A 89 -5.65 -19.23 -9.85
N ALA A 90 -4.45 -19.67 -10.22
CA ALA A 90 -3.99 -21.03 -9.95
C ALA A 90 -3.89 -21.31 -8.44
N ASP A 91 -3.39 -20.35 -7.65
CA ASP A 91 -3.36 -20.46 -6.19
C ASP A 91 -4.78 -20.54 -5.63
N ALA A 92 -5.70 -19.68 -6.09
CA ALA A 92 -7.11 -19.69 -5.69
C ALA A 92 -7.80 -21.04 -6.00
N GLU A 93 -7.52 -21.61 -7.17
CA GLU A 93 -8.02 -22.94 -7.56
C GLU A 93 -7.43 -24.07 -6.70
N ALA A 94 -6.22 -23.89 -6.18
CA ALA A 94 -5.59 -24.80 -5.23
C ALA A 94 -6.09 -24.62 -3.78
N GLY A 95 -6.99 -23.66 -3.53
CA GLY A 95 -7.65 -23.46 -2.23
C GLY A 95 -6.92 -22.50 -1.28
N PHE A 96 -5.94 -21.74 -1.76
CA PHE A 96 -5.27 -20.68 -1.00
C PHE A 96 -5.08 -19.43 -1.88
N GLY A 97 -4.43 -18.38 -1.39
CA GLY A 97 -4.08 -17.23 -2.23
C GLY A 97 -4.57 -15.89 -1.70
N ALA A 98 -4.50 -14.89 -2.57
CA ALA A 98 -4.88 -13.52 -2.28
C ALA A 98 -6.40 -13.31 -2.36
N ASP A 99 -6.91 -12.36 -1.58
CA ASP A 99 -8.29 -11.86 -1.64
C ASP A 99 -8.40 -10.63 -2.54
N GLU A 100 -7.34 -9.83 -2.59
CA GLU A 100 -7.27 -8.62 -3.41
C GLU A 100 -6.09 -8.66 -4.37
N LEU A 101 -6.30 -8.19 -5.60
CA LEU A 101 -5.23 -8.02 -6.59
C LEU A 101 -5.07 -6.54 -6.94
N SER A 102 -3.83 -6.05 -6.90
CA SER A 102 -3.54 -4.67 -7.34
C SER A 102 -2.94 -4.58 -8.73
N PHE A 103 -3.45 -3.63 -9.51
CA PHE A 103 -3.05 -3.35 -10.90
C PHE A 103 -2.47 -1.94 -11.01
N LEU A 104 -1.24 -1.84 -11.52
CA LEU A 104 -0.49 -0.59 -11.49
C LEU A 104 -0.51 0.14 -12.82
N VAL A 105 -0.72 1.44 -12.77
CA VAL A 105 -0.39 2.41 -13.83
C VAL A 105 0.48 3.51 -13.22
N SER A 106 1.21 4.24 -14.05
CA SER A 106 1.96 5.42 -13.61
C SER A 106 1.41 6.64 -14.29
N ALA A 107 1.16 7.74 -13.57
CA ALA A 107 0.56 8.97 -14.11
C ALA A 107 1.31 9.58 -15.30
N THR A 108 2.57 9.18 -15.53
CA THR A 108 3.43 9.70 -16.60
C THR A 108 4.00 8.62 -17.52
N GLU A 109 4.30 9.01 -18.76
CA GLU A 109 4.81 8.11 -19.80
C GLU A 109 6.24 7.66 -19.46
N SER A 110 7.11 8.58 -19.07
CA SER A 110 8.50 8.32 -18.70
C SER A 110 8.64 7.34 -17.54
N HIS A 111 7.76 7.43 -16.54
CA HIS A 111 7.75 6.49 -15.43
C HIS A 111 7.20 5.12 -15.86
N THR A 112 6.15 5.09 -16.67
CA THR A 112 5.61 3.83 -17.23
C THR A 112 6.65 3.07 -18.03
N GLN A 113 7.38 3.75 -18.91
CA GLN A 113 8.42 3.11 -19.74
C GLN A 113 9.57 2.54 -18.90
N ARG A 114 10.00 3.25 -17.86
CA ARG A 114 11.11 2.80 -17.00
C ARG A 114 10.70 1.69 -16.03
N ASN A 115 9.53 1.84 -15.40
CA ASN A 115 9.08 0.94 -14.36
C ASN A 115 8.39 -0.32 -14.92
N LEU A 116 7.57 -0.17 -15.96
CA LEU A 116 6.71 -1.23 -16.50
C LEU A 116 7.13 -1.70 -17.90
N ARG A 117 8.16 -1.09 -18.48
CA ARG A 117 8.74 -1.44 -19.81
C ARG A 117 7.68 -1.49 -20.91
N THR A 118 6.77 -0.53 -20.88
CA THR A 118 5.69 -0.35 -21.85
C THR A 118 5.26 1.12 -21.91
N THR A 119 4.33 1.47 -22.79
CA THR A 119 3.73 2.81 -22.85
C THR A 119 2.53 2.90 -21.91
N ARG A 120 2.04 4.10 -21.57
CA ARG A 120 0.79 4.25 -20.79
C ARG A 120 -0.38 3.55 -21.47
N ALA A 121 -0.51 3.70 -22.79
CA ALA A 121 -1.55 3.04 -23.56
C ALA A 121 -1.45 1.51 -23.45
N GLY A 122 -0.27 0.95 -23.68
CA GLY A 122 -0.05 -0.50 -23.57
C GLY A 122 -0.24 -1.03 -22.15
N GLN A 123 0.09 -0.24 -21.12
CA GLN A 123 -0.19 -0.63 -19.74
C GLN A 123 -1.68 -0.68 -19.45
N TRP A 124 -2.45 0.29 -19.94
CA TRP A 124 -3.89 0.27 -19.76
C TRP A 124 -4.57 -0.89 -20.49
N GLU A 125 -4.08 -1.30 -21.66
CA GLU A 125 -4.53 -2.53 -22.34
C GLU A 125 -4.27 -3.76 -21.47
N ARG A 126 -3.09 -3.86 -20.85
CA ARG A 126 -2.76 -4.95 -19.92
C ARG A 126 -3.65 -4.93 -18.68
N VAL A 127 -3.93 -3.76 -18.12
CA VAL A 127 -4.83 -3.61 -16.96
C VAL A 127 -6.24 -4.09 -17.30
N ALA A 128 -6.76 -3.74 -18.48
CA ALA A 128 -8.06 -4.25 -18.94
C ALA A 128 -8.06 -5.78 -19.11
N GLU A 129 -6.99 -6.36 -19.67
CA GLU A 129 -6.83 -7.82 -19.76
C GLU A 129 -6.78 -8.46 -18.37
N MET A 130 -6.02 -7.89 -17.43
CA MET A 130 -5.91 -8.38 -16.06
C MET A 130 -7.25 -8.37 -15.33
N ALA A 131 -8.02 -7.28 -15.43
CA ALA A 131 -9.36 -7.18 -14.86
C ALA A 131 -10.30 -8.25 -15.43
N ARG A 132 -10.28 -8.45 -16.76
CA ARG A 132 -11.06 -9.50 -17.42
C ARG A 132 -10.64 -10.91 -16.98
N LEU A 133 -9.34 -11.16 -16.83
CA LEU A 133 -8.83 -12.46 -16.38
C LEU A 133 -9.21 -12.75 -14.92
N ALA A 134 -9.16 -11.74 -14.06
CA ALA A 134 -9.54 -11.88 -12.65
C ALA A 134 -11.03 -12.22 -12.48
N ASP A 135 -11.88 -11.84 -13.44
CA ASP A 135 -13.29 -12.25 -13.55
C ASP A 135 -14.09 -12.10 -12.24
N ARG A 136 -13.85 -10.99 -11.54
CA ARG A 136 -14.42 -10.65 -10.22
C ARG A 136 -14.23 -11.72 -9.13
N ARG A 137 -13.27 -12.64 -9.29
CA ARG A 137 -12.90 -13.62 -8.24
C ARG A 137 -12.13 -13.00 -7.08
N PHE A 138 -11.61 -11.78 -7.28
CA PHE A 138 -10.84 -11.02 -6.32
C PHE A 138 -11.42 -9.61 -6.20
N THR A 139 -11.16 -8.97 -5.07
CA THR A 139 -11.27 -7.51 -4.97
C THR A 139 -10.18 -6.89 -5.83
N LEU A 140 -10.54 -6.01 -6.75
CA LEU A 140 -9.61 -5.37 -7.67
C LEU A 140 -9.23 -3.99 -7.16
N VAL A 141 -7.93 -3.73 -7.06
CA VAL A 141 -7.39 -2.46 -6.58
C VAL A 141 -6.59 -1.79 -7.70
N GLY A 142 -7.11 -0.69 -8.25
CA GLY A 142 -6.34 0.17 -9.15
C GLY A 142 -5.26 0.91 -8.38
N VAL A 143 -4.07 1.10 -8.95
CA VAL A 143 -2.97 1.85 -8.32
C VAL A 143 -2.38 2.84 -9.31
N ILE A 144 -2.46 4.13 -8.98
CA ILE A 144 -1.87 5.22 -9.77
C ILE A 144 -0.59 5.69 -9.08
N SER A 145 0.57 5.30 -9.62
CA SER A 145 1.88 5.77 -9.16
C SER A 145 2.19 7.18 -9.66
N VAL A 146 3.11 7.87 -8.98
CA VAL A 146 3.60 9.23 -9.30
C VAL A 146 2.49 10.27 -9.51
N ALA A 147 1.38 10.14 -8.78
CA ALA A 147 0.19 10.97 -8.94
C ALA A 147 0.43 12.46 -8.59
N PHE A 148 1.37 12.73 -7.69
CA PHE A 148 1.64 14.09 -7.17
C PHE A 148 2.91 14.73 -7.73
N GLY A 149 3.61 14.01 -8.60
CA GLY A 149 4.89 14.43 -9.12
C GLY A 149 5.67 13.25 -9.67
N CYS A 150 6.30 13.47 -10.82
CA CYS A 150 7.14 12.52 -11.48
C CYS A 150 8.62 12.91 -11.31
N PRO A 151 9.48 11.99 -10.88
CA PRO A 151 10.91 12.27 -10.76
C PRO A 151 11.62 12.47 -12.11
N PHE A 152 10.95 12.13 -13.22
CA PHE A 152 11.49 12.26 -14.58
C PHE A 152 10.87 13.41 -15.38
N GLU A 153 9.59 13.73 -15.13
CA GLU A 153 8.83 14.73 -15.88
C GLU A 153 8.47 15.97 -15.03
N GLY A 154 8.73 15.93 -13.72
CA GLY A 154 8.41 17.02 -12.81
C GLY A 154 6.93 17.03 -12.42
N PRO A 155 6.26 18.19 -12.42
CA PRO A 155 4.86 18.31 -11.99
C PRO A 155 3.91 17.41 -12.78
N VAL A 156 2.95 16.80 -12.09
CA VAL A 156 1.87 15.99 -12.68
C VAL A 156 0.55 16.73 -12.49
N ALA A 157 -0.19 16.92 -13.58
CA ALA A 157 -1.48 17.60 -13.55
C ALA A 157 -2.56 16.68 -12.94
N SER A 158 -3.37 17.23 -12.03
CA SER A 158 -4.44 16.48 -11.36
C SER A 158 -5.48 15.95 -12.33
N ASP A 159 -5.76 16.66 -13.43
CA ASP A 159 -6.72 16.20 -14.46
C ASP A 159 -6.33 14.85 -15.07
N GLY A 160 -5.04 14.61 -15.30
CA GLY A 160 -4.57 13.32 -15.82
C GLY A 160 -4.74 12.18 -14.82
N VAL A 161 -4.57 12.48 -13.53
CA VAL A 161 -4.76 11.50 -12.44
C VAL A 161 -6.24 11.20 -12.23
N VAL A 162 -7.11 12.21 -12.33
CA VAL A 162 -8.57 12.03 -12.28
C VAL A 162 -9.04 11.17 -13.45
N ALA A 163 -8.52 11.38 -14.66
CA ALA A 163 -8.83 10.52 -15.82
C ALA A 163 -8.32 9.09 -15.65
N ASP A 164 -7.14 8.89 -15.04
CA ASP A 164 -6.66 7.54 -14.69
C ASP A 164 -7.56 6.87 -13.63
N PHE A 165 -8.09 7.63 -12.67
CA PHE A 165 -9.03 7.14 -11.67
C PHE A 165 -10.36 6.73 -12.31
N GLU A 166 -10.93 7.59 -13.15
CA GLU A 166 -12.15 7.34 -13.93
C GLU A 166 -12.02 6.03 -14.72
N ARG A 167 -10.90 5.84 -15.41
CA ARG A 167 -10.67 4.65 -16.21
C ARG A 167 -10.61 3.37 -15.38
N PHE A 168 -10.08 3.42 -14.16
CA PHE A 168 -10.17 2.30 -13.24
C PHE A 168 -11.62 2.05 -12.80
N ALA A 169 -12.38 3.10 -12.49
CA ALA A 169 -13.79 3.00 -12.12
C ALA A 169 -14.62 2.36 -13.26
N GLU A 170 -14.40 2.76 -14.51
CA GLU A 170 -15.03 2.18 -15.70
C GLU A 170 -14.69 0.69 -15.90
N LEU A 171 -13.48 0.27 -15.50
CA LEU A 171 -13.08 -1.15 -15.49
C LEU A 171 -13.71 -1.94 -14.34
N GLY A 172 -14.44 -1.26 -13.45
CA GLY A 172 -15.18 -1.87 -12.35
C GLY A 172 -14.29 -2.38 -11.23
N VAL A 173 -13.14 -1.72 -10.98
CA VAL A 173 -12.33 -2.00 -9.78
C VAL A 173 -13.06 -1.56 -8.52
N ASP A 174 -12.73 -2.19 -7.40
CA ASP A 174 -13.43 -1.97 -6.13
C ASP A 174 -12.80 -0.85 -5.30
N LEU A 175 -11.50 -0.56 -5.48
CA LEU A 175 -10.80 0.58 -4.85
C LEU A 175 -9.73 1.14 -5.80
N VAL A 176 -9.35 2.41 -5.62
CA VAL A 176 -8.23 3.02 -6.36
C VAL A 176 -7.27 3.73 -5.41
N THR A 177 -6.03 3.25 -5.37
CA THR A 177 -4.92 3.87 -4.67
C THR A 177 -4.31 5.01 -5.49
N ILE A 178 -4.20 6.19 -4.87
CA ILE A 178 -3.51 7.36 -5.42
C ILE A 178 -2.18 7.52 -4.68
N GLY A 179 -1.08 7.22 -5.37
CA GLY A 179 0.25 7.09 -4.77
C GLY A 179 1.17 8.30 -4.98
N ASP A 180 1.69 8.84 -3.89
CA ASP A 180 2.87 9.72 -3.89
C ASP A 180 4.16 8.90 -3.81
N THR A 181 4.50 8.25 -4.91
CA THR A 181 5.61 7.29 -5.00
C THR A 181 6.97 7.86 -4.58
N THR A 182 7.16 9.17 -4.69
CA THR A 182 8.46 9.81 -4.44
C THR A 182 8.45 10.81 -3.29
N GLY A 183 7.32 10.97 -2.58
CA GLY A 183 7.20 11.91 -1.47
C GLY A 183 7.27 13.37 -1.92
N LEU A 184 6.54 13.74 -2.98
CA LEU A 184 6.46 15.10 -3.54
C LEU A 184 5.14 15.82 -3.19
N ALA A 185 4.15 15.10 -2.69
CA ALA A 185 2.85 15.65 -2.38
C ALA A 185 2.93 16.64 -1.21
N THR A 186 2.04 17.62 -1.26
CA THR A 186 1.80 18.61 -0.20
C THR A 186 0.34 18.56 0.24
N PRO A 187 0.00 19.04 1.45
CA PRO A 187 -1.38 19.06 1.92
C PRO A 187 -2.34 19.75 0.95
N ARG A 188 -1.89 20.82 0.27
CA ARG A 188 -2.69 21.52 -0.74
C ARG A 188 -3.01 20.62 -1.94
N THR A 189 -1.99 20.04 -2.55
CA THR A 189 -2.17 19.17 -3.73
C THR A 189 -3.01 17.94 -3.42
N VAL A 190 -2.88 17.42 -2.18
CA VAL A 190 -3.69 16.30 -1.69
C VAL A 190 -5.15 16.70 -1.52
N ALA A 191 -5.43 17.79 -0.81
CA ALA A 191 -6.79 18.28 -0.61
C ALA A 191 -7.50 18.57 -1.94
N GLU A 192 -6.80 19.17 -2.89
CA GLU A 192 -7.34 19.45 -4.24
C GLU A 192 -7.67 18.17 -5.01
N LEU A 193 -6.76 17.20 -5.05
CA LEU A 193 -6.98 15.97 -5.82
C LEU A 193 -8.03 15.06 -5.17
N PHE A 194 -7.90 14.77 -3.86
CA PHE A 194 -8.86 13.91 -3.16
C PHE A 194 -10.24 14.55 -3.11
N GLY A 195 -10.34 15.87 -2.89
CA GLY A 195 -11.62 16.57 -2.89
C GLY A 195 -12.35 16.51 -4.23
N ARG A 196 -11.62 16.46 -5.36
CA ARG A 196 -12.22 16.23 -6.69
C ARG A 196 -12.65 14.78 -6.87
N VAL A 197 -11.73 13.83 -6.66
CA VAL A 197 -11.98 12.41 -6.91
C VAL A 197 -13.14 11.89 -6.06
N LEU A 198 -13.17 12.22 -4.76
CA LEU A 198 -14.24 11.77 -3.85
C LEU A 198 -15.59 12.43 -4.13
N LYS A 199 -15.59 13.60 -4.78
CA LYS A 199 -16.80 14.28 -5.22
C LYS A 199 -17.34 13.69 -6.53
N ASP A 200 -16.44 13.42 -7.47
CA ASP A 200 -16.79 13.00 -8.83
C ASP A 200 -17.07 11.48 -8.91
N TYR A 201 -16.46 10.67 -8.03
CA TYR A 201 -16.58 9.21 -7.98
C TYR A 201 -16.84 8.69 -6.54
N PRO A 202 -17.93 9.11 -5.87
CA PRO A 202 -18.19 8.76 -4.47
C PRO A 202 -18.39 7.26 -4.21
N GLU A 203 -18.70 6.48 -5.25
CA GLU A 203 -18.92 5.03 -5.17
C GLU A 203 -17.65 4.18 -5.22
N VAL A 204 -16.52 4.75 -5.65
CA VAL A 204 -15.23 4.05 -5.69
C VAL A 204 -14.31 4.63 -4.61
N PRO A 205 -14.05 3.87 -3.52
CA PRO A 205 -13.14 4.32 -2.47
C PRO A 205 -11.75 4.67 -3.00
N ALA A 206 -11.32 5.91 -2.74
CA ALA A 206 -9.94 6.31 -2.94
C ALA A 206 -9.08 5.85 -1.74
N VAL A 207 -7.89 5.34 -2.03
CA VAL A 207 -6.89 4.94 -1.03
C VAL A 207 -5.71 5.90 -1.09
N ALA A 208 -5.34 6.48 0.05
CA ALA A 208 -4.21 7.38 0.18
C ALA A 208 -2.92 6.60 0.48
N HIS A 209 -1.94 6.70 -0.42
CA HIS A 209 -0.63 6.04 -0.28
C HIS A 209 0.47 7.09 -0.40
N PHE A 210 1.13 7.42 0.71
CA PHE A 210 2.10 8.51 0.77
C PHE A 210 3.46 8.04 1.27
N HIS A 211 4.50 8.36 0.52
CA HIS A 211 5.87 8.18 0.97
C HIS A 211 6.36 9.39 1.77
N ASN A 212 7.14 9.12 2.83
CA ASN A 212 7.66 10.13 3.74
C ASN A 212 9.04 10.66 3.37
N THR A 213 9.45 10.52 2.10
CA THR A 213 10.77 10.92 1.58
C THR A 213 11.14 12.38 1.87
N ARG A 214 10.15 13.27 2.02
CA ARG A 214 10.33 14.70 2.36
C ARG A 214 9.66 15.13 3.66
N GLY A 215 9.27 14.17 4.51
CA GLY A 215 8.65 14.46 5.80
C GLY A 215 7.21 14.97 5.74
N THR A 216 6.54 14.87 4.59
CA THR A 216 5.17 15.40 4.40
C THR A 216 4.06 14.36 4.51
N ALA A 217 4.40 13.06 4.62
CA ALA A 217 3.40 12.00 4.46
C ALA A 217 2.27 12.05 5.49
N LEU A 218 2.59 12.29 6.78
CA LEU A 218 1.56 12.37 7.82
C LEU A 218 0.63 13.57 7.63
N ALA A 219 1.18 14.73 7.25
CA ALA A 219 0.39 15.92 6.93
C ALA A 219 -0.49 15.69 5.70
N ASN A 220 0.00 14.92 4.72
CA ASN A 220 -0.77 14.51 3.55
C ASN A 220 -1.89 13.52 3.92
N CYS A 221 -1.65 12.56 4.83
CA CYS A 221 -2.70 11.68 5.34
C CYS A 221 -3.83 12.49 6.00
N VAL A 222 -3.49 13.48 6.83
CA VAL A 222 -4.49 14.38 7.45
C VAL A 222 -5.25 15.17 6.39
N ALA A 223 -4.57 15.72 5.38
CA ALA A 223 -5.24 16.44 4.31
C ALA A 223 -6.20 15.55 3.48
N ALA A 224 -5.83 14.29 3.24
CA ALA A 224 -6.71 13.33 2.57
C ALA A 224 -7.91 12.95 3.46
N LEU A 225 -7.69 12.74 4.77
CA LEU A 225 -8.74 12.49 5.76
C LEU A 225 -9.77 13.62 5.78
N ASP A 226 -9.30 14.87 5.86
CA ASP A 226 -10.13 16.08 5.87
C ASP A 226 -10.92 16.25 4.56
N ALA A 227 -10.37 15.78 3.43
CA ALA A 227 -11.06 15.73 2.15
C ALA A 227 -12.13 14.60 2.06
N GLY A 228 -12.21 13.72 3.06
CA GLY A 228 -13.19 12.63 3.13
C GLY A 228 -12.61 11.24 2.87
N CYS A 229 -11.30 11.10 2.64
CA CYS A 229 -10.67 9.78 2.46
C CYS A 229 -10.77 8.95 3.74
N ARG A 230 -11.02 7.64 3.61
CA ARG A 230 -11.11 6.70 4.74
C ARG A 230 -10.24 5.46 4.58
N HIS A 231 -9.49 5.34 3.49
CA HIS A 231 -8.58 4.22 3.25
C HIS A 231 -7.16 4.73 3.09
N PHE A 232 -6.22 4.13 3.83
CA PHE A 232 -4.82 4.54 3.85
C PHE A 232 -3.91 3.33 3.72
N ASP A 233 -2.83 3.48 2.98
CA ASP A 233 -1.72 2.53 2.97
C ASP A 233 -0.59 3.07 3.85
N SER A 234 0.02 2.19 4.65
CA SER A 234 1.20 2.52 5.48
C SER A 234 2.11 1.31 5.60
N ALA A 235 3.33 1.50 6.09
CA ALA A 235 4.21 0.37 6.41
C ALA A 235 4.78 0.49 7.84
N LEU A 236 4.78 -0.62 8.59
CA LEU A 236 5.40 -0.66 9.92
C LEU A 236 6.86 -0.18 9.86
N GLY A 237 7.22 0.74 10.76
CA GLY A 237 8.53 1.35 10.79
C GLY A 237 8.86 2.26 9.61
N GLY A 238 7.90 2.57 8.73
CA GLY A 238 8.07 3.48 7.60
C GLY A 238 9.01 2.96 6.50
N VAL A 239 9.15 1.63 6.38
CA VAL A 239 10.00 1.00 5.35
C VAL A 239 9.38 1.10 3.96
N GLY A 240 10.18 0.74 2.94
CA GLY A 240 9.80 0.72 1.53
C GLY A 240 10.44 1.86 0.76
N GLY A 241 9.85 2.22 -0.38
CA GLY A 241 10.41 3.23 -1.26
C GLY A 241 10.47 2.79 -2.72
N HIS A 242 11.64 2.90 -3.33
CA HIS A 242 11.80 2.92 -4.78
C HIS A 242 12.50 1.68 -5.35
N PRO A 243 11.96 0.98 -6.36
CA PRO A 243 12.46 -0.33 -6.82
C PRO A 243 13.99 -0.39 -6.90
N LYS A 244 14.60 -1.54 -6.61
CA LYS A 244 16.07 -1.69 -6.57
C LYS A 244 16.79 -1.12 -7.80
N GLN A 245 16.17 -1.18 -8.99
CA GLN A 245 16.77 -0.67 -10.24
C GLN A 245 16.58 0.84 -10.47
N ILE A 246 15.81 1.54 -9.64
CA ILE A 246 15.49 2.95 -9.81
C ILE A 246 15.71 3.72 -8.50
N THR A 247 16.73 4.57 -8.51
CA THR A 247 17.02 5.47 -7.40
C THR A 247 16.53 6.88 -7.74
N TYR A 248 15.61 7.42 -6.96
CA TYR A 248 15.07 8.78 -7.15
C TYR A 248 15.68 9.82 -6.20
N GLY A 249 16.63 9.40 -5.35
CA GLY A 249 17.33 10.26 -4.40
C GLY A 249 18.29 9.47 -3.51
N GLN A 250 19.08 10.19 -2.69
CA GLN A 250 20.09 9.62 -1.77
C GLN A 250 19.65 9.66 -0.29
N GLY A 251 18.42 10.10 0.00
CA GLY A 251 17.88 10.25 1.35
C GLY A 251 17.11 9.01 1.83
N MET A 252 16.62 9.07 3.07
CA MET A 252 15.67 8.08 3.58
C MET A 252 14.38 8.16 2.75
N THR A 253 13.97 7.02 2.20
CA THR A 253 12.73 6.86 1.42
C THR A 253 11.89 5.79 2.09
N GLY A 254 10.58 5.85 1.89
CA GLY A 254 9.69 4.84 2.42
C GLY A 254 8.30 5.37 2.66
N ASN A 255 7.44 4.49 3.15
CA ASN A 255 6.05 4.80 3.43
C ASN A 255 5.90 5.71 4.66
N VAL A 256 4.71 6.27 4.84
CA VAL A 256 4.29 6.72 6.17
C VAL A 256 4.37 5.54 7.14
N ALA A 257 4.97 5.76 8.31
CA ALA A 257 5.07 4.73 9.33
C ALA A 257 3.69 4.44 9.92
N THR A 258 3.32 3.17 9.97
CA THR A 258 2.00 2.75 10.48
C THR A 258 1.78 3.20 11.92
N GLU A 259 2.79 3.09 12.77
CA GLU A 259 2.73 3.51 14.17
C GLU A 259 2.47 5.01 14.29
N ASP A 260 3.14 5.82 13.46
CA ASP A 260 3.01 7.28 13.47
C ASP A 260 1.63 7.71 12.95
N LEU A 261 1.11 7.02 11.93
CA LEU A 261 -0.21 7.24 11.36
C LEU A 261 -1.33 6.87 12.34
N VAL A 262 -1.24 5.69 12.95
CA VAL A 262 -2.20 5.22 13.96
C VAL A 262 -2.23 6.17 15.15
N ASN A 263 -1.06 6.55 15.67
CA ASN A 263 -0.99 7.49 16.77
C ASN A 263 -1.64 8.83 16.43
N ALA A 264 -1.41 9.35 15.23
CA ALA A 264 -2.00 10.61 14.80
C ALA A 264 -3.53 10.53 14.70
N PHE A 265 -4.06 9.51 14.02
CA PHE A 265 -5.51 9.35 13.85
C PHE A 265 -6.22 9.09 15.18
N GLU A 266 -5.73 8.18 16.01
CA GLU A 266 -6.31 7.92 17.34
C GLU A 266 -6.25 9.18 18.23
N SER A 267 -5.14 9.94 18.18
CA SER A 267 -5.03 11.21 18.92
C SER A 267 -5.98 12.31 18.41
N MET A 268 -6.37 12.25 17.13
CA MET A 268 -7.37 13.13 16.51
C MET A 268 -8.81 12.66 16.79
N GLY A 269 -9.01 11.53 17.47
CA GLY A 269 -10.32 10.94 17.74
C GLY A 269 -10.90 10.16 16.56
N VAL A 270 -10.06 9.74 15.61
CA VAL A 270 -10.42 8.93 14.45
C VAL A 270 -9.98 7.49 14.72
N ALA A 271 -10.95 6.59 14.83
CA ALA A 271 -10.67 5.21 15.16
C ALA A 271 -9.95 4.49 14.01
N THR A 272 -8.95 3.69 14.34
CA THR A 272 -8.29 2.76 13.40
C THR A 272 -8.79 1.33 13.58
N GLY A 273 -9.28 1.00 14.78
CA GLY A 273 -9.72 -0.34 15.14
C GLY A 273 -8.57 -1.33 15.39
N LEU A 274 -7.34 -0.83 15.52
CA LEU A 274 -6.14 -1.64 15.74
C LEU A 274 -5.83 -1.77 17.23
N ASP A 275 -5.31 -2.93 17.63
CA ASP A 275 -4.77 -3.14 18.96
C ASP A 275 -3.34 -2.59 19.03
N ILE A 276 -3.17 -1.55 19.85
CA ILE A 276 -1.94 -0.77 19.94
C ILE A 276 -0.75 -1.58 20.49
N ASP A 277 -1.01 -2.49 21.43
CA ASP A 277 0.03 -3.35 21.99
C ASP A 277 0.47 -4.39 20.95
N LEU A 278 -0.48 -4.94 20.18
CA LEU A 278 -0.18 -5.85 19.10
C LEU A 278 0.49 -5.15 17.90
N VAL A 279 0.11 -3.92 17.55
CA VAL A 279 0.84 -3.08 16.57
C VAL A 279 2.28 -2.87 17.03
N THR A 280 2.49 -2.58 18.32
CA THR A 280 3.84 -2.43 18.88
C THR A 280 4.64 -3.72 18.77
N ALA A 281 4.02 -4.87 19.06
CA ALA A 281 4.67 -6.17 18.93
C ALA A 281 5.01 -6.51 17.47
N ALA A 282 4.10 -6.23 16.54
CA ALA A 282 4.32 -6.41 15.10
C ALA A 282 5.45 -5.52 14.58
N SER A 283 5.49 -4.24 14.99
CA SER A 283 6.58 -3.30 14.67
C SER A 283 7.94 -3.83 15.10
N ARG A 284 8.05 -4.36 16.32
CA ARG A 284 9.30 -4.98 16.81
C ARG A 284 9.69 -6.22 16.02
N ARG A 285 8.73 -7.07 15.64
CA ARG A 285 8.99 -8.22 14.78
C ARG A 285 9.50 -7.81 13.40
N CYS A 286 9.02 -6.70 12.84
CA CYS A 286 9.55 -6.13 11.60
C CYS A 286 11.02 -5.71 11.75
N GLU A 287 11.40 -5.08 12.87
CA GLU A 287 12.79 -4.74 13.19
C GLU A 287 13.69 -5.97 13.33
N GLU A 288 13.22 -6.99 14.04
CA GLU A 288 13.91 -8.26 14.21
C GLU A 288 14.11 -8.96 12.87
N ALA A 289 13.07 -9.01 12.03
CA ALA A 289 13.11 -9.59 10.69
C ALA A 289 14.13 -8.89 9.78
N LEU A 290 14.23 -7.56 9.86
CA LEU A 290 15.17 -6.77 9.06
C LEU A 290 16.54 -6.58 9.72
N GLY A 291 16.71 -7.06 10.96
CA GLY A 291 17.95 -6.98 11.73
C GLY A 291 18.40 -5.54 12.05
N ARG A 292 17.49 -4.56 12.05
CA ARG A 292 17.82 -3.15 12.30
C ARG A 292 16.63 -2.34 12.84
N PRO A 293 16.90 -1.25 13.59
CA PRO A 293 15.87 -0.29 13.96
C PRO A 293 15.24 0.38 12.72
N LEU A 294 13.92 0.55 12.73
CA LEU A 294 13.17 1.27 11.68
C LEU A 294 12.87 2.73 12.08
N HIS A 295 12.07 3.43 11.29
CA HIS A 295 12.01 4.90 11.26
C HIS A 295 10.79 5.53 11.94
N SER A 296 9.91 4.74 12.55
CA SER A 296 8.78 5.29 13.31
C SER A 296 9.27 6.15 14.48
N MET A 297 8.67 7.34 14.63
CA MET A 297 8.90 8.20 15.78
C MET A 297 8.19 7.67 17.02
N VAL A 298 6.98 7.14 16.85
CA VAL A 298 6.17 6.55 17.94
C VAL A 298 6.82 5.30 18.51
N ALA A 299 7.38 4.42 17.68
CA ALA A 299 8.12 3.24 18.16
C ALA A 299 9.33 3.61 19.04
N ARG A 300 9.87 4.83 18.90
CA ARG A 300 10.99 5.35 19.70
C ARG A 300 10.55 6.14 20.93
N ALA A 301 9.49 6.92 20.80
CA ALA A 301 9.03 7.82 21.86
C ALA A 301 7.95 7.22 22.76
N GLY A 302 7.24 6.19 22.29
CA GLY A 302 6.01 5.68 22.89
C GLY A 302 4.75 6.34 22.32
N TRP A 303 3.61 5.70 22.56
CA TRP A 303 2.29 6.17 22.14
C TRP A 303 1.82 7.42 22.91
N GLY A 304 1.04 8.27 22.24
CA GLY A 304 0.47 9.50 22.79
C GLY A 304 -0.62 9.27 23.85
N LEU A 305 -0.96 10.33 24.59
CA LEU A 305 -1.82 10.29 25.79
C LEU A 305 -3.27 9.81 25.56
N ASN A 306 -3.77 9.90 24.33
CA ASN A 306 -5.17 9.57 23.99
C ASN A 306 -5.32 8.28 23.19
N VAL A 307 -4.21 7.60 22.88
CA VAL A 307 -4.24 6.29 22.25
C VAL A 307 -4.58 5.30 23.36
N THR A 308 -5.79 4.75 23.35
CA THR A 308 -6.29 3.93 24.46
C THR A 308 -5.34 2.76 24.72
N LYS A 309 -4.67 2.79 25.88
CA LYS A 309 -4.04 1.60 26.44
C LYS A 309 -5.16 0.60 26.71
N GLY A 310 -5.05 -0.61 26.16
CA GLY A 310 -5.75 -1.75 26.75
C GLY A 310 -5.41 -1.76 28.24
N GLU A 311 -6.44 -1.75 29.09
CA GLU A 311 -6.27 -1.55 30.52
C GLU A 311 -5.33 -2.59 31.14
N GLY A 312 -4.37 -2.13 31.95
CA GLY A 312 -3.46 -3.00 32.71
C GLY A 312 -2.37 -2.25 33.46
N GLN A 313 -2.76 -1.49 34.50
CA GLN A 313 -1.90 -1.31 35.69
C GLN A 313 -2.04 -2.55 36.58
#